data_AF-A0A0D3IHI3-F1
#
_entry.id   AF-A0A0D3IHI3-F1
#
_cell.length_a   1.000
_cell.length_b   1.000
_cell.length_c   1.000
_cell.angle_alpha   90.00
_cell.angle_beta   90.00
_cell.angle_gamma   90.00
#
_symmetry.space_group_name_H-M   'P 1'
#
loop_
_entity.id
_entity.type
_entity.pdbx_description
1 polymer ?
#
loop_
_entity_poly.entity_id
_entity_poly.type
_entity_poly.pdbx_seq_one_letter_code
_entity_poly.pdbx_strand_id
1 'polypeptide(L)'
;MRKPSPATIEQAREHTTSASITSWTSIKEKVLDLNDPTAFPAFGKSGGVGEVGGNERARVNCDGKNKWAVVEAPTGGQSTAFVYEDWADLGRSDIAAPLPWALASRCVHIAGGIGSNGGVLAVQLGEGDAASAVCVKQFDAKKVRPDMEMLAAHLLRAARVRAPLARYATQAEIDDEIAPAVGKAYFEGGGSWACPRLCMQAMFEQPAIVAKLGLPDKLVDEWRDKWQAERAQKRVAIEAGEERAEAIAVIEFVRGPTLLQGGGGALGEAEYEALGRLAAFDVLLNNFDRLPVLFDNEGNLANVMLERREGGGVTCCAIDSCVNPLRGAAREKYLRRLRSEAPEPDLAQAAAALAAAAGGAALAGADRDELDAAAGFVTEAAAAIAGVVAGAGSAAAGEEGRRHV
;
A
#
# COMPACT_ATOMS: atom_id res chain seq x y z
N MET A 1 18.70 0.02 21.92
CA MET A 1 18.79 0.85 20.69
C MET A 1 18.18 2.21 20.97
N ARG A 2 18.91 3.31 20.76
CA ARG A 2 18.36 4.67 20.92
C ARG A 2 17.47 4.97 19.72
N LYS A 3 16.25 5.46 19.96
CA LYS A 3 15.37 5.94 18.88
C LYS A 3 16.04 7.12 18.18
N PRO A 4 16.00 7.22 16.85
CA PRO A 4 16.48 8.40 16.15
C PRO A 4 15.68 9.62 16.59
N SER A 5 16.34 10.78 16.66
CA SER A 5 15.68 12.01 17.08
C SER A 5 14.69 12.48 16.00
N PRO A 6 13.62 13.21 16.35
CA PRO A 6 12.71 13.81 15.37
C PRO A 6 13.43 14.63 14.29
N ALA A 7 14.51 15.33 14.67
CA ALA A 7 15.35 16.07 13.74
C ALA A 7 16.08 15.17 12.72
N THR A 8 16.42 13.93 13.10
CA THR A 8 17.04 12.95 12.20
C THR A 8 16.04 12.39 11.17
N ILE A 9 14.76 12.27 11.56
CA ILE A 9 13.66 11.90 10.65
C ILE A 9 13.36 13.06 9.69
N GLU A 10 13.46 14.30 10.15
CA GLU A 10 13.27 15.50 9.34
C GLU A 10 14.44 15.72 8.36
N GLN A 11 15.67 15.49 8.77
CA GLN A 11 16.86 15.58 7.89
C GLN A 11 16.86 14.51 6.78
N ALA A 12 16.34 13.31 7.05
CA ALA A 12 16.15 12.28 6.03
C ALA A 12 15.12 12.69 4.95
N ARG A 13 14.21 13.62 5.26
CA ARG A 13 13.25 14.21 4.29
C ARG A 13 13.86 15.32 3.45
N GLU A 14 14.95 15.95 3.89
CA GLU A 14 15.60 17.06 3.18
C GLU A 14 16.69 16.60 2.19
N HIS A 15 17.26 15.40 2.38
CA HIS A 15 18.44 14.94 1.64
C HIS A 15 18.20 14.23 0.28
N THR A 16 16.96 14.13 -0.22
CA THR A 16 16.61 13.36 -1.44
C THR A 16 16.54 14.20 -2.74
N THR A 17 17.32 15.27 -2.89
CA THR A 17 17.17 16.17 -4.07
C THR A 17 18.43 16.44 -4.91
N SER A 18 19.31 15.45 -5.13
CA SER A 18 20.52 15.68 -5.93
C SER A 18 20.87 14.55 -6.92
N ALA A 19 19.93 14.20 -7.79
CA ALA A 19 20.24 13.66 -9.11
C ALA A 19 19.27 14.25 -10.15
N SER A 20 19.81 14.88 -11.20
CA SER A 20 18.99 15.57 -12.22
C SER A 20 18.45 14.56 -13.24
N ILE A 21 17.14 14.37 -13.24
CA ILE A 21 16.42 13.84 -14.41
C ILE A 21 16.10 15.06 -15.28
N THR A 22 16.63 15.08 -16.51
CA THR A 22 16.66 16.28 -17.35
C THR A 22 15.48 16.41 -18.31
N SER A 23 14.63 15.38 -18.44
CA SER A 23 13.36 15.46 -19.20
C SER A 23 12.43 14.27 -18.95
N TRP A 24 11.15 14.43 -19.25
CA TRP A 24 10.14 13.36 -19.21
C TRP A 24 10.28 12.28 -20.27
N THR A 25 10.95 12.53 -21.39
CA THR A 25 11.30 11.50 -22.36
C THR A 25 12.12 10.39 -21.68
N SER A 26 12.97 10.77 -20.71
CA SER A 26 13.73 9.85 -19.86
C SER A 26 12.84 8.97 -18.96
N ILE A 27 11.59 9.37 -18.66
CA ILE A 27 10.67 8.58 -17.82
C ILE A 27 10.04 7.46 -18.63
N LYS A 28 9.50 7.76 -19.82
CA LYS A 28 9.05 6.72 -20.77
C LYS A 28 10.21 5.81 -21.14
N GLU A 29 11.38 6.38 -21.43
CA GLU A 29 12.60 5.60 -21.70
C GLU A 29 12.99 4.74 -20.50
N LYS A 30 13.06 5.25 -19.26
CA LYS A 30 13.38 4.44 -18.07
C LYS A 30 12.33 3.39 -17.73
N VAL A 31 11.05 3.67 -17.97
CA VAL A 31 9.95 2.69 -17.84
C VAL A 31 10.08 1.60 -18.92
N LEU A 32 10.50 1.96 -20.14
CA LEU A 32 10.78 1.01 -21.23
C LEU A 32 12.12 0.28 -21.06
N ASP A 33 13.11 0.90 -20.40
CA ASP A 33 14.44 0.38 -20.05
C ASP A 33 14.35 -0.67 -18.93
N LEU A 34 13.18 -0.83 -18.30
CA LEU A 34 12.86 -1.99 -17.46
C LEU A 34 12.94 -3.34 -18.23
N ASN A 35 13.03 -3.32 -19.56
CA ASN A 35 13.29 -4.50 -20.40
C ASN A 35 14.78 -4.79 -20.65
N ASP A 36 15.72 -3.93 -20.22
CA ASP A 36 17.14 -4.25 -20.29
C ASP A 36 17.52 -5.12 -19.07
N PRO A 37 17.81 -6.43 -19.24
CA PRO A 37 18.22 -7.29 -18.14
C PRO A 37 19.57 -6.87 -17.53
N THR A 38 20.30 -5.92 -18.15
CA THR A 38 21.56 -5.35 -17.68
C THR A 38 21.41 -4.00 -16.98
N ALA A 39 20.25 -3.33 -17.10
CA ALA A 39 19.94 -2.10 -16.35
C ALA A 39 19.76 -2.36 -14.83
N PHE A 40 19.80 -3.63 -14.42
CA PHE A 40 19.69 -4.08 -13.03
C PHE A 40 20.98 -4.74 -12.53
N PRO A 41 21.90 -4.01 -11.88
CA PRO A 41 22.86 -4.64 -11.00
C PRO A 41 22.10 -5.18 -9.78
N ALA A 42 22.09 -6.50 -9.62
CA ALA A 42 21.60 -7.28 -8.48
C ALA A 42 21.11 -6.43 -7.27
N PHE A 43 19.79 -6.18 -7.21
CA PHE A 43 19.15 -5.61 -6.04
C PHE A 43 19.39 -6.50 -4.83
N GLY A 44 20.14 -6.00 -3.84
CA GLY A 44 20.40 -6.72 -2.62
C GLY A 44 21.60 -6.26 -1.82
N LYS A 45 21.81 -4.96 -1.58
CA LYS A 45 22.71 -4.47 -0.51
C LYS A 45 22.27 -3.11 0.05
N SER A 46 21.11 -3.03 0.69
CA SER A 46 20.87 -2.00 1.71
C SER A 46 21.07 -2.61 3.11
N GLY A 47 22.34 -2.66 3.50
CA GLY A 47 22.76 -3.13 4.82
C GLY A 47 24.26 -3.01 4.97
N GLY A 48 24.72 -1.91 5.55
CA GLY A 48 26.13 -1.72 5.91
C GLY A 48 26.59 -2.84 6.84
N VAL A 49 27.52 -3.66 6.37
CA VAL A 49 28.20 -4.66 7.20
C VAL A 49 29.27 -3.92 8.01
N GLY A 50 28.96 -3.64 9.26
CA GLY A 50 29.98 -3.50 10.29
C GLY A 50 30.47 -4.91 10.64
N GLU A 51 31.73 -5.21 10.37
CA GLU A 51 32.39 -6.43 10.83
C GLU A 51 32.32 -6.50 12.35
N VAL A 52 31.62 -7.51 12.88
CA VAL A 52 31.83 -8.01 14.24
C VAL A 52 31.93 -9.53 14.14
N GLY A 53 33.08 -10.05 14.55
CA GLY A 53 33.48 -11.43 14.32
C GLY A 53 32.68 -12.49 15.08
N GLY A 54 32.70 -13.70 14.49
CA GLY A 54 32.73 -14.97 15.21
C GLY A 54 31.42 -15.47 15.82
N ASN A 55 30.66 -16.27 15.06
CA ASN A 55 30.33 -17.65 15.46
C ASN A 55 29.61 -18.39 14.33
N GLU A 56 30.18 -19.54 13.93
CA GLU A 56 29.61 -20.46 12.95
C GLU A 56 28.30 -21.08 13.44
N ARG A 57 27.19 -20.83 12.73
CA ARG A 57 26.07 -21.79 12.59
C ARG A 57 25.45 -21.69 11.20
N ALA A 58 25.38 -22.87 10.56
CA ALA A 58 24.58 -23.27 9.41
C ALA A 58 24.30 -22.22 8.31
N ARG A 59 25.13 -22.25 7.25
CA ARG A 59 24.79 -21.67 5.95
C ARG A 59 23.67 -22.50 5.31
N VAL A 60 22.48 -21.91 5.16
CA VAL A 60 21.48 -22.39 4.19
C VAL A 60 21.81 -21.74 2.86
N ASN A 61 21.92 -22.57 1.84
CA ASN A 61 22.30 -22.21 0.48
C ASN A 61 21.14 -21.45 -0.19
N CYS A 62 21.33 -20.16 -0.46
CA CYS A 62 20.33 -19.29 -1.07
C CYS A 62 20.53 -19.23 -2.59
N ASP A 63 20.21 -20.31 -3.30
CA ASP A 63 20.14 -20.31 -4.76
C ASP A 63 18.76 -20.82 -5.19
N GLY A 64 17.91 -19.93 -5.71
CA GLY A 64 16.75 -20.30 -6.53
C GLY A 64 15.40 -19.70 -6.13
N LYS A 65 15.05 -18.59 -6.79
CA LYS A 65 13.76 -18.26 -7.43
C LYS A 65 12.44 -18.38 -6.63
N ASN A 66 11.76 -17.25 -6.51
CA ASN A 66 10.32 -17.07 -6.31
C ASN A 66 9.66 -17.89 -5.19
N LYS A 67 9.82 -17.50 -3.92
CA LYS A 67 8.80 -17.82 -2.91
C LYS A 67 8.65 -16.67 -1.91
N TRP A 68 7.40 -16.25 -1.71
CA TRP A 68 6.96 -15.77 -0.42
C TRP A 68 7.34 -16.84 0.61
N ALA A 69 8.45 -16.63 1.33
CA ALA A 69 8.82 -17.51 2.41
C ALA A 69 7.80 -17.27 3.54
N VAL A 70 6.78 -18.13 3.59
CA VAL A 70 6.12 -18.42 4.86
C VAL A 70 7.23 -18.88 5.79
N VAL A 71 7.50 -18.11 6.85
CA VAL A 71 8.43 -18.53 7.88
C VAL A 71 7.84 -19.77 8.54
N GLU A 72 8.43 -20.93 8.29
CA GLU A 72 8.09 -22.17 8.98
C GLU A 72 8.11 -21.93 10.49
N ALA A 73 6.99 -22.18 11.16
CA ALA A 73 7.00 -22.32 12.60
C ALA A 73 7.76 -23.62 12.96
N PRO A 74 8.63 -23.66 13.99
CA PRO A 74 9.54 -24.78 14.23
C PRO A 74 8.89 -26.04 14.83
N THR A 75 7.62 -26.34 14.53
CA THR A 75 6.89 -27.41 15.23
C THR A 75 5.86 -28.08 14.33
N GLY A 76 6.29 -29.08 13.56
CA GLY A 76 5.57 -30.34 13.23
C GLY A 76 4.18 -30.33 12.60
N GLY A 77 3.53 -29.18 12.42
CA GLY A 77 2.32 -29.03 11.61
C GLY A 77 2.71 -28.72 10.18
N GLN A 78 2.04 -29.34 9.20
CA GLN A 78 2.17 -28.93 7.79
C GLN A 78 1.73 -27.46 7.71
N SER A 79 2.68 -26.53 7.57
CA SER A 79 2.34 -25.16 7.21
C SER A 79 1.67 -25.22 5.83
N THR A 80 0.42 -24.80 5.72
CA THR A 80 -0.16 -24.56 4.40
C THR A 80 0.60 -23.39 3.80
N ALA A 81 1.53 -23.69 2.89
CA ALA A 81 2.24 -22.66 2.17
C ALA A 81 1.22 -21.74 1.48
N PHE A 82 1.47 -20.43 1.52
CA PHE A 82 0.75 -19.51 0.66
C PHE A 82 1.15 -19.82 -0.79
N VAL A 83 0.30 -20.56 -1.49
CA VAL A 83 0.45 -20.83 -2.91
C VAL A 83 -0.40 -19.78 -3.62
N TYR A 84 0.26 -18.86 -4.33
CA TYR A 84 -0.44 -17.76 -5.01
C TYR A 84 -1.50 -18.29 -5.98
N GLU A 85 -1.23 -19.41 -6.67
CA GLU A 85 -2.20 -20.05 -7.56
C GLU A 85 -3.54 -20.34 -6.85
N ASP A 86 -3.51 -20.85 -5.62
CA ASP A 86 -4.72 -21.15 -4.83
C ASP A 86 -5.56 -19.91 -4.50
N TRP A 87 -4.94 -18.73 -4.44
CA TRP A 87 -5.61 -17.47 -4.14
C TRP A 87 -6.02 -16.72 -5.40
N ALA A 88 -5.34 -16.98 -6.53
CA ALA A 88 -5.59 -16.33 -7.80
C ALA A 88 -6.95 -16.72 -8.40
N ASP A 89 -7.46 -17.92 -8.06
CA ASP A 89 -8.74 -18.43 -8.54
C ASP A 89 -9.93 -18.03 -7.66
N LEU A 90 -9.68 -17.39 -6.51
CA LEU A 90 -10.75 -16.91 -5.63
C LEU A 90 -11.56 -15.78 -6.30
N GLY A 91 -12.87 -15.78 -6.01
CA GLY A 91 -13.79 -14.72 -6.39
C GLY A 91 -13.42 -13.36 -5.76
N ARG A 92 -13.94 -12.29 -6.35
CA ARG A 92 -13.83 -10.94 -5.77
C ARG A 92 -14.90 -10.74 -4.71
N SER A 93 -14.51 -10.21 -3.55
CA SER A 93 -15.47 -9.78 -2.54
C SER A 93 -15.98 -8.37 -2.87
N ASP A 94 -17.30 -8.15 -2.78
CA ASP A 94 -17.86 -6.80 -2.81
C ASP A 94 -17.71 -6.15 -1.43
N ILE A 95 -16.61 -5.41 -1.26
CA ILE A 95 -16.31 -4.77 0.02
C ILE A 95 -17.13 -3.50 0.26
N ALA A 96 -17.94 -3.04 -0.70
CA ALA A 96 -18.89 -1.95 -0.46
C ALA A 96 -20.11 -2.42 0.35
N ALA A 97 -20.41 -3.72 0.32
CA ALA A 97 -21.42 -4.36 1.14
C ALA A 97 -20.83 -4.93 2.45
N PRO A 98 -21.66 -5.20 3.47
CA PRO A 98 -21.26 -6.03 4.60
C PRO A 98 -20.73 -7.38 4.11
N LEU A 99 -19.55 -7.76 4.59
CA LEU A 99 -18.90 -9.01 4.21
C LEU A 99 -19.37 -10.15 5.12
N PRO A 100 -19.50 -11.38 4.59
CA PRO A 100 -19.91 -12.53 5.40
C PRO A 100 -18.73 -13.06 6.22
N TRP A 101 -18.24 -12.28 7.19
CA TRP A 101 -17.05 -12.62 8.00
C TRP A 101 -17.16 -13.98 8.69
N ALA A 102 -18.37 -14.41 9.06
CA ALA A 102 -18.61 -15.75 9.62
C ALA A 102 -18.19 -16.90 8.69
N LEU A 103 -18.01 -16.65 7.39
CA LEU A 103 -17.50 -17.60 6.40
C LEU A 103 -15.98 -17.56 6.25
N ALA A 104 -15.24 -16.81 7.07
CA ALA A 104 -13.78 -16.80 7.03
C ALA A 104 -13.23 -18.22 7.28
N SER A 105 -12.61 -18.79 6.24
CA SER A 105 -12.18 -20.20 6.23
C SER A 105 -10.66 -20.35 6.23
N ARG A 106 -9.94 -19.38 5.65
CA ARG A 106 -8.48 -19.35 5.61
C ARG A 106 -8.00 -17.92 5.76
N CYS A 107 -6.97 -17.69 6.56
CA CYS A 107 -6.31 -16.38 6.67
C CYS A 107 -4.79 -16.54 6.62
N VAL A 108 -4.14 -15.71 5.80
CA VAL A 108 -2.69 -15.67 5.66
C VAL A 108 -2.20 -14.24 5.85
N HIS A 109 -1.10 -14.07 6.59
CA HIS A 109 -0.42 -12.79 6.69
C HIS A 109 0.58 -12.63 5.53
N ILE A 110 0.36 -11.63 4.70
CA ILE A 110 1.27 -11.19 3.63
C ILE A 110 2.08 -10.02 4.20
N ALA A 111 3.32 -10.30 4.59
CA ALA A 111 4.20 -9.28 5.16
C ALA A 111 4.63 -8.24 4.10
N GLY A 112 4.70 -6.97 4.50
CA GLY A 112 5.15 -5.86 3.63
C GLY A 112 6.68 -5.78 3.43
N GLY A 113 7.44 -6.73 3.97
CA GLY A 113 8.90 -6.76 3.91
C GLY A 113 9.52 -7.52 5.09
N ILE A 114 10.75 -8.00 4.93
CA ILE A 114 11.48 -8.76 5.95
C ILE A 114 11.64 -7.90 7.21
N GLY A 115 11.16 -8.40 8.36
CA GLY A 115 11.26 -7.70 9.65
C GLY A 115 10.29 -6.53 9.84
N SER A 116 9.35 -6.32 8.91
CA SER A 116 8.29 -5.32 9.09
C SER A 116 7.11 -5.91 9.87
N ASN A 117 6.56 -5.14 10.81
CA ASN A 117 5.27 -5.43 11.44
C ASN A 117 4.08 -4.99 10.54
N GLY A 118 4.35 -4.65 9.28
CA GLY A 118 3.36 -4.20 8.30
C GLY A 118 2.83 -5.34 7.44
N GLY A 119 2.06 -4.98 6.41
CA GLY A 119 1.46 -5.92 5.47
C GLY A 119 -0.05 -6.05 5.63
N VAL A 120 -0.61 -7.09 5.04
CA VAL A 120 -2.06 -7.34 5.00
C VAL A 120 -2.37 -8.78 5.40
N LEU A 121 -3.52 -8.98 6.02
CA LEU A 121 -4.11 -10.30 6.18
C LEU A 121 -4.97 -10.57 4.95
N ALA A 122 -4.59 -11.54 4.12
CA ALA A 122 -5.46 -12.06 3.09
C ALA A 122 -6.40 -13.08 3.73
N VAL A 123 -7.71 -12.88 3.56
CA VAL A 123 -8.77 -13.68 4.17
C VAL A 123 -9.62 -14.26 3.05
N GLN A 124 -9.79 -15.58 3.07
CA GLN A 124 -10.72 -16.30 2.22
C GLN A 124 -12.08 -16.37 2.94
N LEU A 125 -13.13 -15.99 2.21
CA LEU A 125 -14.52 -16.06 2.65
C LEU A 125 -15.21 -17.18 1.86
N GLY A 126 -15.70 -18.20 2.57
CA GLY A 126 -16.32 -19.39 1.99
C GLY A 126 -15.34 -20.47 1.56
N GLU A 127 -15.87 -21.49 0.90
CA GLU A 127 -15.12 -22.67 0.43
C GLU A 127 -15.53 -23.03 -1.01
N GLY A 128 -14.68 -23.80 -1.69
CA GLY A 128 -14.93 -24.27 -3.05
C GLY A 128 -15.02 -23.15 -4.09
N ASP A 129 -15.76 -23.40 -5.17
CA ASP A 129 -15.84 -22.51 -6.34
C ASP A 129 -16.49 -21.14 -6.03
N ALA A 130 -17.24 -21.05 -4.94
CA ALA A 130 -17.88 -19.82 -4.49
C ALA A 130 -16.99 -18.99 -3.53
N ALA A 131 -15.81 -19.49 -3.17
CA ALA A 131 -14.91 -18.79 -2.26
C ALA A 131 -14.42 -17.48 -2.87
N SER A 132 -14.30 -16.46 -2.02
CA SER A 132 -13.79 -15.14 -2.39
C SER A 132 -12.67 -14.69 -1.47
N ALA A 133 -11.91 -13.67 -1.87
CA ALA A 133 -10.83 -13.13 -1.07
C ALA A 133 -11.02 -11.65 -0.74
N VAL A 134 -10.52 -11.25 0.43
CA VAL A 134 -10.44 -9.87 0.89
C VAL A 134 -9.14 -9.66 1.67
N CYS A 135 -8.63 -8.43 1.72
CA CYS A 135 -7.50 -8.06 2.55
C CYS A 135 -7.95 -7.25 3.76
N VAL A 136 -7.34 -7.50 4.92
CA VAL A 136 -7.48 -6.68 6.13
C VAL A 136 -6.11 -6.09 6.47
N LYS A 137 -6.00 -4.75 6.43
CA LYS A 137 -4.76 -4.03 6.77
C LYS A 137 -4.95 -3.32 8.10
N GLN A 138 -4.17 -3.71 9.10
CA GLN A 138 -4.06 -2.99 10.36
C GLN A 138 -2.94 -1.96 10.24
N PHE A 139 -3.26 -0.68 10.47
CA PHE A 139 -2.27 0.38 10.39
C PHE A 139 -1.63 0.65 11.75
N ASP A 140 -0.30 0.77 11.76
CA ASP A 140 0.42 1.35 12.90
C ASP A 140 0.43 2.87 12.71
N ALA A 141 -0.51 3.56 13.37
CA ALA A 141 -0.65 5.02 13.29
C ALA A 141 0.62 5.79 13.68
N LYS A 142 1.59 5.15 14.34
CA LYS A 142 2.90 5.77 14.66
C LYS A 142 3.88 5.74 13.49
N LYS A 143 3.63 4.88 12.50
CA LYS A 143 4.53 4.64 11.36
C LYS A 143 3.92 5.06 10.03
N VAL A 144 2.60 4.95 9.92
CA VAL A 144 1.87 5.13 8.67
C VAL A 144 0.74 6.13 8.89
N ARG A 145 0.46 6.93 7.86
CA ARG A 145 -0.70 7.82 7.81
C ARG A 145 -1.80 7.14 6.99
N PRO A 146 -2.70 6.38 7.64
CA PRO A 146 -3.69 5.58 6.92
C PRO A 146 -4.62 6.45 6.07
N ASP A 147 -4.96 7.66 6.55
CA ASP A 147 -5.81 8.61 5.82
C ASP A 147 -5.18 9.04 4.48
N MET A 148 -3.86 9.20 4.45
CA MET A 148 -3.15 9.56 3.23
C MET A 148 -3.13 8.40 2.23
N GLU A 149 -3.08 7.16 2.71
CA GLU A 149 -3.17 6.00 1.82
C GLU A 149 -4.58 5.84 1.25
N MET A 150 -5.60 5.95 2.11
CA MET A 150 -6.99 5.87 1.72
C MET A 150 -7.34 6.98 0.72
N LEU A 151 -6.88 8.21 0.96
CA LEU A 151 -7.06 9.34 0.05
C LEU A 151 -6.42 9.07 -1.31
N ALA A 152 -5.17 8.59 -1.33
CA ALA A 152 -4.47 8.29 -2.58
C ALA A 152 -5.20 7.22 -3.39
N ALA A 153 -5.65 6.13 -2.75
CA ALA A 153 -6.42 5.08 -3.42
C ALA A 153 -7.74 5.62 -4.01
N HIS A 154 -8.46 6.47 -3.28
CA HIS A 154 -9.70 7.10 -3.77
C HIS A 154 -9.46 8.03 -4.96
N LEU A 155 -8.44 8.89 -4.86
CA LEU A 155 -8.06 9.83 -5.93
C LEU A 155 -7.67 9.09 -7.21
N LEU A 156 -6.85 8.03 -7.10
CA LEU A 156 -6.47 7.20 -8.24
C LEU A 156 -7.69 6.55 -8.90
N ARG A 157 -8.59 5.94 -8.11
CA ARG A 157 -9.82 5.32 -8.64
C ARG A 157 -10.72 6.33 -9.32
N ALA A 158 -10.94 7.49 -8.70
CA ALA A 158 -11.74 8.57 -9.28
C ALA A 158 -11.12 9.10 -10.59
N ALA A 159 -9.80 9.13 -10.66
CA ALA A 159 -9.05 9.45 -11.88
C ALA A 159 -8.97 8.28 -12.89
N ARG A 160 -9.69 7.18 -12.67
CA ARG A 160 -9.68 5.96 -13.52
C ARG A 160 -8.30 5.34 -13.65
N VAL A 161 -7.50 5.40 -12.61
CA VAL A 161 -6.31 4.58 -12.41
C VAL A 161 -6.68 3.42 -11.52
N ARG A 162 -6.28 2.20 -11.90
CA ARG A 162 -6.61 1.00 -11.14
C ARG A 162 -5.84 1.01 -9.82
N ALA A 163 -6.59 1.09 -8.72
CA ALA A 163 -6.15 0.88 -7.35
C ALA A 163 -7.24 0.05 -6.64
N PRO A 164 -6.91 -0.73 -5.60
CA PRO A 164 -7.89 -1.54 -4.90
C PRO A 164 -8.95 -0.64 -4.27
N LEU A 165 -10.21 -1.08 -4.29
CA LEU A 165 -11.21 -0.49 -3.40
C LEU A 165 -10.73 -0.70 -1.96
N ALA A 166 -10.94 0.28 -1.10
CA ALA A 166 -10.63 0.18 0.31
C ALA A 166 -11.64 1.02 1.11
N ARG A 167 -12.00 0.55 2.29
CA ARG A 167 -12.75 1.31 3.29
C ARG A 167 -12.21 1.04 4.69
N TYR A 168 -12.43 1.98 5.60
CA TYR A 168 -12.25 1.69 7.02
C TYR A 168 -13.35 0.73 7.50
N ALA A 169 -12.96 -0.21 8.34
CA ALA A 169 -13.91 -0.97 9.14
C ALA A 169 -14.43 -0.09 10.28
N THR A 170 -15.70 -0.25 10.63
CA THR A 170 -16.24 0.41 11.84
C THR A 170 -15.71 -0.29 13.09
N GLN A 171 -15.70 0.39 14.25
CA GLN A 171 -15.26 -0.28 15.48
C GLN A 171 -16.13 -1.51 15.81
N ALA A 172 -17.44 -1.44 15.57
CA ALA A 172 -18.35 -2.58 15.74
C ALA A 172 -17.99 -3.74 14.79
N GLU A 173 -17.77 -3.47 13.50
CA GLU A 173 -17.33 -4.50 12.55
C GLU A 173 -15.99 -5.13 12.96
N ILE A 174 -15.04 -4.33 13.49
CA ILE A 174 -13.76 -4.83 13.96
C ILE A 174 -13.94 -5.76 15.17
N ASP A 175 -14.69 -5.31 16.18
CA ASP A 175 -14.90 -6.02 17.45
C ASP A 175 -15.74 -7.28 17.27
N ASP A 176 -16.87 -7.13 16.58
CA ASP A 176 -17.96 -8.11 16.59
C ASP A 176 -17.84 -9.11 15.42
N GLU A 177 -17.13 -8.76 14.33
CA GLU A 177 -17.07 -9.57 13.11
C GLU A 177 -15.64 -9.94 12.70
N ILE A 178 -14.78 -8.96 12.42
CA ILE A 178 -13.44 -9.18 11.84
C ILE A 178 -12.52 -9.88 12.83
N ALA A 179 -12.32 -9.34 14.03
CA ALA A 179 -11.34 -9.90 14.97
C ALA A 179 -11.64 -11.36 15.34
N PRO A 180 -12.89 -11.74 15.67
CA PRO A 180 -13.23 -13.13 15.97
C PRO A 180 -13.04 -14.04 14.74
N ALA A 181 -13.57 -13.66 13.58
CA ALA A 181 -13.56 -14.50 12.39
C ALA A 181 -12.16 -14.66 11.78
N VAL A 182 -11.45 -13.56 11.58
CA VAL A 182 -10.10 -13.55 10.99
C VAL A 182 -9.10 -14.21 11.93
N GLY A 183 -9.21 -13.94 13.23
CA GLY A 183 -8.35 -14.58 14.22
C GLY A 183 -8.57 -16.09 14.29
N LYS A 184 -9.82 -16.56 14.25
CA LYS A 184 -10.14 -17.99 14.10
C LYS A 184 -9.49 -18.60 12.87
N ALA A 185 -9.79 -18.05 11.69
CA ALA A 185 -9.25 -18.55 10.42
C ALA A 185 -7.71 -18.52 10.36
N TYR A 186 -7.07 -17.54 11.00
CA TYR A 186 -5.61 -17.42 11.06
C TYR A 186 -4.96 -18.56 11.83
N PHE A 187 -5.50 -18.91 13.00
CA PHE A 187 -4.89 -19.93 13.84
C PHE A 187 -5.28 -21.36 13.44
N GLU A 188 -6.51 -21.58 12.96
CA GLU A 188 -6.92 -22.86 12.40
C GLU A 188 -6.11 -23.19 11.13
N GLY A 189 -5.74 -22.18 10.33
CA GLY A 189 -4.89 -22.32 9.15
C GLY A 189 -3.38 -22.46 9.42
N GLY A 190 -2.95 -22.63 10.67
CA GLY A 190 -1.53 -22.79 11.01
C GLY A 190 -0.71 -21.49 10.96
N GLY A 191 -1.34 -20.36 11.30
CA GLY A 191 -0.74 -19.03 11.32
C GLY A 191 0.64 -18.92 11.99
N SER A 192 1.41 -17.91 11.57
CA SER A 192 2.77 -17.65 12.05
C SER A 192 2.79 -16.96 13.42
N TRP A 193 3.94 -17.05 14.10
CA TRP A 193 4.17 -16.37 15.38
C TRP A 193 4.24 -14.84 15.28
N ALA A 194 4.42 -14.30 14.08
CA ALA A 194 4.23 -12.87 13.81
C ALA A 194 2.72 -12.55 13.73
N CYS A 195 2.00 -12.85 14.81
CA CYS A 195 0.55 -12.67 14.89
C CYS A 195 0.22 -11.17 14.89
N PRO A 196 -0.54 -10.67 13.89
CA PRO A 196 -1.02 -9.30 13.93
C PRO A 196 -1.85 -9.07 15.19
N ARG A 197 -1.79 -7.85 15.74
CA ARG A 197 -2.50 -7.49 16.98
C ARG A 197 -4.00 -7.79 16.88
N LEU A 198 -4.57 -7.62 15.69
CA LEU A 198 -5.96 -7.96 15.39
C LEU A 198 -6.32 -9.43 15.68
N CYS A 199 -5.42 -10.37 15.39
CA CYS A 199 -5.65 -11.80 15.60
C CYS A 199 -5.36 -12.24 17.03
N MET A 200 -4.54 -11.50 17.77
CA MET A 200 -4.12 -11.88 19.13
C MET A 200 -5.29 -12.14 20.08
N GLN A 201 -6.40 -11.42 19.95
CA GLN A 201 -7.59 -11.64 20.79
C GLN A 201 -8.17 -13.04 20.62
N ALA A 202 -8.44 -13.43 19.36
CA ALA A 202 -9.02 -14.73 19.05
C ALA A 202 -8.13 -15.90 19.52
N MET A 203 -6.84 -15.64 19.76
CA MET A 203 -5.91 -16.62 20.32
C MET A 203 -6.36 -17.11 21.69
N PHE A 204 -6.78 -16.19 22.58
CA PHE A 204 -7.18 -16.51 23.95
C PHE A 204 -8.64 -16.98 24.06
N GLU A 205 -9.41 -16.79 22.99
CA GLU A 205 -10.79 -17.29 22.87
C GLU A 205 -10.83 -18.72 22.32
N GLN A 206 -9.70 -19.27 21.88
CA GLN A 206 -9.61 -20.62 21.30
C GLN A 206 -8.95 -21.61 22.27
N PRO A 207 -9.72 -22.51 22.91
CA PRO A 207 -9.19 -23.46 23.89
C PRO A 207 -8.07 -24.34 23.33
N ALA A 208 -8.15 -24.73 22.05
CA ALA A 208 -7.14 -25.56 21.40
C ALA A 208 -5.77 -24.85 21.32
N ILE A 209 -5.74 -23.54 21.06
CA ILE A 209 -4.50 -22.77 21.01
C ILE A 209 -3.95 -22.55 22.41
N VAL A 210 -4.81 -22.15 23.34
CA VAL A 210 -4.44 -21.96 24.75
C VAL A 210 -3.81 -23.23 25.31
N ALA A 211 -4.43 -24.39 25.07
CA ALA A 211 -3.91 -25.69 25.46
C ALA A 211 -2.54 -25.97 24.80
N LYS A 212 -2.38 -25.63 23.52
CA LYS A 212 -1.10 -25.78 22.79
C LYS A 212 0.00 -24.89 23.35
N LEU A 213 -0.33 -23.69 23.84
CA LEU A 213 0.63 -22.78 24.47
C LEU A 213 0.99 -23.17 25.90
N GLY A 214 0.25 -24.09 26.52
CA GLY A 214 0.47 -24.51 27.91
C GLY A 214 0.32 -23.37 28.92
N LEU A 215 -0.49 -22.35 28.59
CA LEU A 215 -0.73 -21.23 29.49
C LEU A 215 -1.68 -21.67 30.62
N PRO A 216 -1.43 -21.29 31.88
CA PRO A 216 -2.36 -21.57 32.97
C PRO A 216 -3.72 -20.89 32.73
N ASP A 217 -4.83 -21.60 32.97
CA ASP A 217 -6.20 -21.08 32.78
C ASP A 217 -6.39 -19.72 33.45
N LYS A 218 -5.89 -19.58 34.68
CA LYS A 218 -5.96 -18.32 35.42
C LYS A 218 -5.31 -17.15 34.68
N LEU A 219 -4.16 -17.36 34.04
CA LEU A 219 -3.47 -16.31 33.29
C LEU A 219 -4.23 -15.95 32.01
N VAL A 220 -4.81 -16.95 31.36
CA VAL A 220 -5.62 -16.78 30.15
C VAL A 220 -6.88 -15.98 30.47
N ASP A 221 -7.56 -16.32 31.56
CA ASP A 221 -8.74 -15.60 32.03
C ASP A 221 -8.39 -14.15 32.43
N GLU A 222 -7.31 -13.93 33.18
CA GLU A 222 -6.82 -12.57 33.53
C GLU A 222 -6.54 -11.72 32.29
N TRP A 223 -5.91 -12.30 31.25
CA TRP A 223 -5.62 -11.60 30.00
C TRP A 223 -6.87 -11.35 29.16
N ARG A 224 -7.78 -12.33 29.09
CA ARG A 224 -9.06 -12.21 28.39
C ARG A 224 -9.89 -11.09 29.00
N ASP A 225 -10.08 -11.11 30.32
CA ASP A 225 -10.89 -10.11 31.05
C ASP A 225 -10.30 -8.71 30.88
N LYS A 226 -8.97 -8.58 31.00
CA LYS A 226 -8.27 -7.31 30.79
C LYS A 226 -8.51 -6.75 29.39
N TRP A 227 -8.38 -7.57 28.34
CA TRP A 227 -8.58 -7.11 26.98
C TRP A 227 -10.03 -6.79 26.66
N GLN A 228 -10.98 -7.59 27.15
CA GLN A 228 -12.39 -7.29 27.01
C GLN A 228 -12.75 -5.95 27.68
N ALA A 229 -12.20 -5.69 28.87
CA ALA A 229 -12.38 -4.41 29.55
C ALA A 229 -11.75 -3.24 28.78
N GLU A 230 -10.51 -3.38 28.29
CA GLU A 230 -9.84 -2.36 27.48
C GLU A 230 -10.61 -2.04 26.18
N ARG A 231 -11.16 -3.06 25.49
CA ARG A 231 -11.99 -2.84 24.29
C ARG A 231 -13.33 -2.18 24.62
N ALA A 232 -14.02 -2.64 25.65
CA ALA A 232 -15.29 -2.05 26.06
C ALA A 232 -15.12 -0.56 26.42
N GLN A 233 -14.08 -0.23 27.18
CA GLN A 233 -13.74 1.16 27.51
C GLN A 233 -13.45 1.98 26.24
N LYS A 234 -12.63 1.44 25.33
CA LYS A 234 -12.29 2.11 24.08
C LYS A 234 -13.51 2.32 23.18
N ARG A 235 -14.40 1.32 23.08
CA ARG A 235 -15.64 1.42 22.31
C ARG A 235 -16.53 2.54 22.84
N VAL A 236 -16.70 2.64 24.16
CA VAL A 236 -17.44 3.74 24.80
C VAL A 236 -16.81 5.10 24.46
N ALA A 237 -15.48 5.22 24.53
CA ALA A 237 -14.79 6.46 24.19
C ALA A 237 -14.96 6.84 22.70
N ILE A 238 -14.96 5.85 21.79
CA ILE A 238 -15.20 6.06 20.36
C ILE A 238 -16.65 6.50 20.11
N GLU A 239 -17.62 5.83 20.74
CA GLU A 239 -19.05 6.17 20.63
C GLU A 239 -19.36 7.56 21.22
N ALA A 240 -18.61 7.98 22.25
CA ALA A 240 -18.65 9.32 22.81
C ALA A 240 -17.90 10.38 21.97
N GLY A 241 -17.16 9.96 20.93
CA GLY A 241 -16.34 10.85 20.10
C GLY A 241 -15.05 11.35 20.78
N GLU A 242 -14.68 10.75 21.92
CA GLU A 242 -13.47 11.07 22.69
C GLU A 242 -12.21 10.42 22.09
N GLU A 243 -12.38 9.27 21.43
CA GLU A 243 -11.33 8.55 20.72
C GLU A 243 -11.70 8.24 19.27
N ARG A 244 -10.68 7.98 18.43
CA ARG A 244 -10.89 7.48 17.07
C ARG A 244 -10.92 5.95 17.06
N ALA A 245 -11.73 5.40 16.16
CA ALA A 245 -11.72 3.98 15.86
C ALA A 245 -10.33 3.49 15.43
N GLU A 246 -10.08 2.20 15.61
CA GLU A 246 -8.85 1.60 15.09
C GLU A 246 -8.75 1.77 13.58
N ALA A 247 -7.59 2.24 13.11
CA ALA A 247 -7.30 2.33 11.69
C ALA A 247 -7.07 0.90 11.14
N ILE A 248 -8.17 0.26 10.77
CA ILE A 248 -8.18 -1.03 10.08
C ILE A 248 -8.95 -0.82 8.78
N ALA A 249 -8.29 -1.12 7.66
CA ALA A 249 -8.95 -1.10 6.35
C ALA A 249 -9.32 -2.50 5.90
N VAL A 250 -10.51 -2.60 5.32
CA VAL A 250 -10.93 -3.70 4.46
C VAL A 250 -10.62 -3.30 3.03
N ILE A 251 -9.79 -4.08 2.36
CA ILE A 251 -9.20 -3.78 1.06
C ILE A 251 -9.57 -4.90 0.09
N GLU A 252 -9.95 -4.54 -1.12
CA GLU A 252 -10.16 -5.48 -2.21
C GLU A 252 -8.91 -6.36 -2.42
N PHE A 253 -9.10 -7.67 -2.52
CA PHE A 253 -8.00 -8.57 -2.87
C PHE A 253 -7.67 -8.44 -4.36
N VAL A 254 -6.42 -8.06 -4.66
CA VAL A 254 -5.93 -7.92 -6.03
C VAL A 254 -5.27 -9.22 -6.48
N ARG A 255 -5.80 -9.82 -7.55
CA ARG A 255 -5.36 -11.13 -8.07
C ARG A 255 -4.21 -10.95 -9.05
N GLY A 256 -3.01 -10.77 -8.52
CA GLY A 256 -1.80 -10.60 -9.33
C GLY A 256 -0.52 -10.89 -8.56
N PRO A 257 0.56 -11.32 -9.23
CA PRO A 257 1.89 -11.10 -8.67
C PRO A 257 2.17 -9.59 -8.61
N THR A 258 3.13 -9.20 -7.78
CA THR A 258 3.67 -7.84 -7.88
C THR A 258 4.49 -7.66 -9.16
N LEU A 259 4.69 -6.42 -9.61
CA LEU A 259 5.54 -6.11 -10.75
C LEU A 259 6.99 -6.57 -10.50
N LEU A 260 7.48 -6.40 -9.26
CA LEU A 260 8.80 -6.91 -8.85
C LEU A 260 8.93 -8.43 -9.03
N GLN A 261 7.85 -9.16 -8.81
CA GLN A 261 7.85 -10.62 -8.90
C GLN A 261 7.81 -11.15 -10.34
N GLY A 262 7.50 -10.29 -11.32
CA GLY A 262 7.55 -10.59 -12.75
C GLY A 262 6.82 -11.89 -13.10
N GLY A 263 5.54 -11.79 -13.45
CA GLY A 263 4.72 -12.94 -13.83
C GLY A 263 5.11 -13.59 -15.17
N GLY A 264 6.38 -13.85 -15.45
CA GLY A 264 6.92 -14.60 -16.60
C GLY A 264 6.66 -14.04 -18.00
N GLY A 265 5.66 -13.18 -18.18
CA GLY A 265 5.28 -12.55 -19.43
C GLY A 265 5.85 -11.14 -19.53
N ALA A 266 6.30 -10.79 -20.74
CA ALA A 266 6.64 -9.41 -21.06
C ALA A 266 5.39 -8.52 -20.92
N LEU A 267 5.56 -7.33 -20.36
CA LEU A 267 4.52 -6.31 -20.37
C LEU A 267 4.28 -5.83 -21.81
N GLY A 268 3.03 -5.62 -22.18
CA GLY A 268 2.66 -5.01 -23.44
C GLY A 268 2.73 -3.48 -23.37
N GLU A 269 2.52 -2.87 -24.53
CA GLU A 269 2.47 -1.40 -24.68
C GLU A 269 1.44 -0.76 -23.74
N ALA A 270 0.24 -1.34 -23.65
CA ALA A 270 -0.83 -0.84 -22.79
C ALA A 270 -0.47 -0.88 -21.29
N GLU A 271 0.28 -1.90 -20.84
CA GLU A 271 0.77 -1.95 -19.47
C GLU A 271 1.83 -0.88 -19.20
N TYR A 272 2.73 -0.63 -20.16
CA TYR A 272 3.72 0.45 -20.04
C TYR A 272 3.07 1.84 -20.04
N GLU A 273 2.05 2.05 -20.87
CA GLU A 273 1.24 3.27 -20.83
C GLU A 273 0.57 3.44 -19.47
N ALA A 274 0.01 2.37 -18.90
CA ALA A 274 -0.58 2.40 -17.57
C ALA A 274 0.45 2.73 -16.48
N LEU A 275 1.68 2.22 -16.58
CA LEU A 275 2.78 2.54 -15.67
C LEU A 275 3.24 3.99 -15.82
N GLY A 276 3.38 4.51 -17.04
CA GLY A 276 3.71 5.91 -17.30
C GLY A 276 2.66 6.86 -16.75
N ARG A 277 1.38 6.53 -16.95
CA ARG A 277 0.27 7.27 -16.33
C ARG A 277 0.32 7.20 -14.81
N LEU A 278 0.57 6.03 -14.23
CA LEU A 278 0.70 5.88 -12.78
C LEU A 278 1.86 6.70 -12.21
N ALA A 279 3.01 6.72 -12.89
CA ALA A 279 4.15 7.55 -12.55
C ALA A 279 3.79 9.04 -12.49
N ALA A 280 2.99 9.54 -13.44
CA ALA A 280 2.51 10.92 -13.42
C ALA A 280 1.61 11.21 -12.19
N PHE A 281 0.78 10.26 -11.76
CA PHE A 281 0.04 10.40 -10.51
C PHE A 281 0.96 10.34 -9.28
N ASP A 282 1.95 9.45 -9.25
CA ASP A 282 2.90 9.37 -8.15
C ASP A 282 3.67 10.69 -7.97
N VAL A 283 3.99 11.37 -9.07
CA VAL A 283 4.48 12.75 -9.04
C VAL A 283 3.46 13.68 -8.39
N LEU A 284 2.23 13.78 -8.89
CA LEU A 284 1.24 14.74 -8.35
C LEU A 284 0.88 14.48 -6.88
N LEU A 285 0.89 13.23 -6.44
CA LEU A 285 0.64 12.82 -5.06
C LEU A 285 1.88 12.94 -4.17
N ASN A 286 3.05 13.24 -4.75
CA ASN A 286 4.36 13.11 -4.12
C ASN A 286 4.58 11.72 -3.49
N ASN A 287 4.07 10.68 -4.14
CA ASN A 287 4.23 9.30 -3.75
C ASN A 287 5.59 8.77 -4.23
N PHE A 288 6.63 9.07 -3.46
CA PHE A 288 8.00 8.76 -3.87
C PHE A 288 8.33 7.27 -3.83
N ASP A 289 7.60 6.44 -3.06
CA ASP A 289 8.03 5.07 -2.79
C ASP A 289 8.00 4.15 -4.02
N ARG A 290 7.04 4.33 -4.94
CA ARG A 290 6.71 3.31 -5.95
C ARG A 290 7.63 3.31 -7.17
N LEU A 291 7.66 4.40 -7.94
CA LEU A 291 8.38 4.48 -9.21
C LEU A 291 9.45 5.58 -9.13
N PRO A 292 10.72 5.31 -9.51
CA PRO A 292 11.84 6.25 -9.38
C PRO A 292 11.87 7.28 -10.53
N VAL A 293 10.79 8.04 -10.65
CA VAL A 293 10.47 8.85 -11.85
C VAL A 293 10.99 10.28 -11.74
N LEU A 294 10.57 11.01 -10.71
CA LEU A 294 11.13 12.32 -10.34
C LEU A 294 11.89 12.27 -9.01
N PHE A 295 11.90 11.10 -8.40
CA PHE A 295 12.45 10.85 -7.08
C PHE A 295 13.82 10.22 -7.22
N ASP A 296 14.73 10.67 -6.37
CA ASP A 296 16.08 10.12 -6.27
C ASP A 296 16.07 8.94 -5.29
N ASN A 297 15.41 7.85 -5.70
CA ASN A 297 15.32 6.62 -4.93
C ASN A 297 15.29 5.38 -5.84
N GLU A 298 15.34 4.21 -5.23
CA GLU A 298 15.33 2.93 -5.95
C GLU A 298 13.93 2.51 -6.44
N GLY A 299 12.89 3.20 -5.96
CA GLY A 299 11.50 2.77 -6.11
C GLY A 299 11.17 1.48 -5.35
N ASN A 300 9.92 1.05 -5.47
CA ASN A 300 9.37 -0.14 -4.85
C ASN A 300 8.34 -0.76 -5.78
N LEU A 301 8.83 -1.57 -6.74
CA LEU A 301 7.98 -2.25 -7.71
C LEU A 301 7.07 -3.31 -7.08
N ALA A 302 7.25 -3.63 -5.79
CA ALA A 302 6.28 -4.46 -5.06
C ALA A 302 4.94 -3.72 -4.86
N ASN A 303 4.94 -2.38 -4.94
CA ASN A 303 3.76 -1.53 -4.79
C ASN A 303 2.94 -1.36 -6.09
N VAL A 304 3.19 -2.21 -7.09
CA VAL A 304 2.35 -2.41 -8.27
C VAL A 304 2.01 -3.89 -8.38
N MET A 305 0.72 -4.22 -8.50
CA MET A 305 0.27 -5.58 -8.79
C MET A 305 -0.15 -5.73 -10.25
N LEU A 306 0.12 -6.88 -10.84
CA LEU A 306 -0.27 -7.23 -12.20
C LEU A 306 -1.54 -8.08 -12.16
N GLU A 307 -2.69 -7.41 -12.17
CA GLU A 307 -3.98 -8.07 -12.03
C GLU A 307 -4.45 -8.69 -13.35
N ARG A 308 -4.85 -9.97 -13.33
CA ARG A 308 -5.44 -10.62 -14.51
C ARG A 308 -6.81 -10.03 -14.85
N ARG A 309 -7.03 -9.73 -16.13
CA ARG A 309 -8.35 -9.28 -16.63
C ARG A 309 -9.20 -10.47 -17.06
N GLU A 310 -10.51 -10.32 -16.93
CA GLU A 310 -11.46 -11.24 -17.57
C GLU A 310 -11.30 -11.13 -19.09
N GLY A 311 -11.07 -12.26 -19.75
CA GLY A 311 -10.77 -12.30 -21.19
C GLY A 311 -9.28 -12.30 -21.55
N GLY A 312 -8.37 -12.31 -20.57
CA GLY A 312 -6.92 -12.36 -20.79
C GLY A 312 -6.23 -11.00 -20.68
N GLY A 313 -4.89 -11.03 -20.62
CA GLY A 313 -4.05 -9.85 -20.37
C GLY A 313 -3.96 -9.48 -18.88
N VAL A 314 -3.21 -8.42 -18.60
CA VAL A 314 -3.02 -7.90 -17.24
C VAL A 314 -3.37 -6.42 -17.17
N THR A 315 -3.56 -5.91 -15.96
CA THR A 315 -3.69 -4.48 -15.69
C THR A 315 -2.81 -4.13 -14.50
N CYS A 316 -2.09 -3.02 -14.58
CA CYS A 316 -1.33 -2.51 -13.44
C CYS A 316 -2.30 -1.98 -12.39
N CYS A 317 -2.20 -2.48 -11.18
CA CYS A 317 -2.95 -2.03 -10.02
C CYS A 317 -2.00 -1.40 -9.01
N ALA A 318 -2.16 -0.10 -8.77
CA ALA A 318 -1.43 0.64 -7.76
C ALA A 318 -1.88 0.21 -6.36
N ILE A 319 -0.96 -0.32 -5.55
CA ILE A 319 -1.21 -0.65 -4.15
C ILE A 319 -0.30 0.17 -3.26
N ASP A 320 -0.64 0.29 -1.98
CA ASP A 320 0.15 1.06 -1.00
C ASP A 320 0.41 2.51 -1.47
N SER A 321 -0.55 3.08 -2.22
CA SER A 321 -0.51 4.47 -2.67
C SER A 321 -0.59 5.39 -1.47
N CYS A 322 0.13 6.52 -1.48
CA CYS A 322 0.07 7.50 -0.40
C CYS A 322 0.18 8.93 -0.92
N VAL A 323 -0.56 9.87 -0.31
CA VAL A 323 -0.35 11.30 -0.53
C VAL A 323 0.68 11.81 0.47
N ASN A 324 1.77 12.41 0.00
CA ASN A 324 2.78 13.01 0.87
C ASN A 324 2.81 14.53 0.70
N PRO A 325 1.87 15.27 1.30
CA PRO A 325 1.83 16.72 1.14
C PRO A 325 3.11 17.35 1.69
N LEU A 326 3.73 18.18 0.87
CA LEU A 326 4.87 19.00 1.26
C LEU A 326 4.38 20.31 1.89
N ARG A 327 5.21 20.93 2.74
CA ARG A 327 4.91 22.22 3.39
C ARG A 327 6.04 23.22 3.17
N GLY A 328 5.72 24.51 3.33
CA GLY A 328 6.70 25.60 3.31
C GLY A 328 7.58 25.64 2.06
N ALA A 329 8.88 25.86 2.26
CA ALA A 329 9.85 25.99 1.16
C ALA A 329 9.98 24.73 0.29
N ALA A 330 9.83 23.53 0.88
CA ALA A 330 9.86 22.27 0.13
C ALA A 330 8.70 22.18 -0.87
N ARG A 331 7.48 22.57 -0.44
CA ARG A 331 6.31 22.67 -1.32
C ARG A 331 6.55 23.64 -2.47
N GLU A 332 7.04 24.84 -2.20
CA GLU A 332 7.29 25.83 -3.26
C GLU A 332 8.40 25.40 -4.23
N LYS A 333 9.45 24.73 -3.74
CA LYS A 333 10.47 24.11 -4.59
C LYS A 333 9.85 23.03 -5.49
N TYR A 334 8.99 22.19 -4.92
CA TYR A 334 8.33 21.12 -5.63
C TYR A 334 7.38 21.63 -6.72
N LEU A 335 6.49 22.58 -6.38
CA LEU A 335 5.57 23.19 -7.33
C LEU A 335 6.30 23.91 -8.47
N ARG A 336 7.44 24.56 -8.20
CA ARG A 336 8.28 25.13 -9.26
C ARG A 336 8.83 24.07 -10.20
N ARG A 337 9.28 22.93 -9.67
CA ARG A 337 9.72 21.79 -10.50
C ARG A 337 8.56 21.24 -11.33
N LEU A 338 7.38 21.05 -10.75
CA LEU A 338 6.20 20.62 -11.51
C LEU A 338 5.89 21.57 -12.67
N ARG A 339 5.95 22.89 -12.46
CA ARG A 339 5.71 23.88 -13.54
C ARG A 339 6.72 23.75 -14.69
N SER A 340 8.00 23.47 -14.42
CA SER A 340 8.99 23.27 -15.49
C SER A 340 8.73 21.98 -16.28
N GLU A 341 8.12 21.01 -15.62
CA GLU A 341 7.77 19.70 -16.17
C GLU A 341 6.37 19.67 -16.85
N ALA A 342 5.58 20.74 -16.74
CA ALA A 342 4.20 20.83 -17.20
C ALA A 342 3.93 20.65 -18.71
N PRO A 343 4.89 20.90 -19.64
CA PRO A 343 4.68 20.58 -21.05
C PRO A 343 4.49 19.09 -21.34
N GLU A 344 4.69 18.19 -20.37
CA GLU A 344 4.50 16.77 -20.59
C GLU A 344 3.01 16.36 -20.63
N PRO A 345 2.56 15.71 -21.72
CA PRO A 345 1.15 15.34 -21.92
C PRO A 345 0.52 14.44 -20.85
N ASP A 346 1.19 13.37 -20.42
CA ASP A 346 0.69 12.43 -19.41
C ASP A 346 0.57 13.10 -18.04
N LEU A 347 1.50 13.98 -17.67
CA LEU A 347 1.44 14.78 -16.45
C LEU A 347 0.29 15.78 -16.50
N ALA A 348 0.09 16.46 -17.63
CA ALA A 348 -1.04 17.37 -17.83
C ALA A 348 -2.38 16.62 -17.76
N GLN A 349 -2.46 15.43 -18.37
CA GLN A 349 -3.65 14.59 -18.33
C GLN A 349 -3.92 14.07 -16.91
N ALA A 350 -2.89 13.63 -16.18
CA ALA A 350 -3.01 13.19 -14.80
C ALA A 350 -3.48 14.34 -13.90
N ALA A 351 -2.93 15.56 -14.08
CA ALA A 351 -3.33 16.75 -13.34
C ALA A 351 -4.80 17.09 -13.58
N ALA A 352 -5.27 17.07 -14.83
CA ALA A 352 -6.67 17.32 -15.14
C ALA A 352 -7.60 16.27 -14.52
N ALA A 353 -7.23 14.99 -14.60
CA ALA A 353 -8.02 13.90 -14.01
C ALA A 353 -8.06 13.99 -12.47
N LEU A 354 -6.94 14.36 -11.85
CA LEU A 354 -6.84 14.50 -10.40
C LEU A 354 -7.62 15.71 -9.89
N ALA A 355 -7.58 16.84 -10.60
CA ALA A 355 -8.39 18.01 -10.28
C ALA A 355 -9.91 17.68 -10.34
N ALA A 356 -10.33 16.91 -11.35
CA ALA A 356 -11.71 16.44 -11.44
C ALA A 356 -12.07 15.47 -10.28
N ALA A 357 -11.14 14.61 -9.87
CA ALA A 357 -11.33 13.66 -8.76
C ALA A 357 -11.38 14.34 -7.39
N ALA A 358 -10.52 15.34 -7.15
CA ALA A 358 -10.41 16.03 -5.86
C ALA A 358 -11.70 16.78 -5.49
N GLY A 359 -12.44 17.28 -6.48
CA GLY A 359 -13.72 17.97 -6.26
C GLY A 359 -14.85 17.08 -5.70
N GLY A 360 -14.68 15.74 -5.67
CA GLY A 360 -15.68 14.80 -5.16
C GLY A 360 -15.21 13.89 -4.03
N ALA A 361 -13.94 13.96 -3.61
CA ALA A 361 -13.36 13.04 -2.63
C ALA A 361 -13.61 13.53 -1.19
N ALA A 362 -14.76 13.15 -0.60
CA ALA A 362 -14.97 13.26 0.84
C ALA A 362 -14.63 11.92 1.52
N LEU A 363 -13.64 11.89 2.42
CA LEU A 363 -13.36 10.74 3.27
C LEU A 363 -14.08 10.92 4.62
N ALA A 364 -14.96 9.99 4.97
CA ALA A 364 -15.60 9.97 6.27
C ALA A 364 -14.63 9.49 7.36
N GLY A 365 -14.60 10.18 8.50
CA GLY A 365 -13.92 9.71 9.74
C GLY A 365 -12.44 10.08 9.92
N ALA A 366 -11.83 10.75 8.96
CA ALA A 366 -10.41 11.13 9.01
C ALA A 366 -10.21 12.55 9.56
N ASP A 367 -8.97 12.89 9.92
CA ASP A 367 -8.61 14.24 10.36
C ASP A 367 -8.87 15.24 9.23
N ARG A 368 -9.89 16.09 9.39
CA ARG A 368 -10.30 17.02 8.34
C ARG A 368 -9.18 17.98 7.98
N ASP A 369 -8.42 18.47 8.96
CA ASP A 369 -7.39 19.47 8.68
C ASP A 369 -6.21 18.89 7.89
N GLU A 370 -5.78 17.65 8.19
CA GLU A 370 -4.70 17.01 7.45
C GLU A 370 -5.16 16.55 6.06
N LEU A 371 -6.39 16.06 5.94
CA LEU A 371 -6.98 15.70 4.65
C LEU A 371 -7.19 16.93 3.77
N ASP A 372 -7.70 18.02 4.32
CA ASP A 372 -7.91 19.26 3.59
C ASP A 372 -6.56 19.84 3.13
N ALA A 373 -5.52 19.74 3.96
CA ALA A 373 -4.17 20.10 3.56
C ALA A 373 -3.62 19.20 2.43
N ALA A 374 -3.90 17.90 2.48
CA ALA A 374 -3.48 16.96 1.44
C ALA A 374 -4.23 17.18 0.12
N ALA A 375 -5.55 17.37 0.19
CA ALA A 375 -6.41 17.70 -0.95
C ALA A 375 -6.03 19.06 -1.55
N GLY A 376 -5.71 20.05 -0.70
CA GLY A 376 -5.19 21.35 -1.10
C GLY A 376 -3.87 21.24 -1.84
N PHE A 377 -2.91 20.49 -1.29
CA PHE A 377 -1.63 20.20 -1.96
C PHE A 377 -1.83 19.56 -3.34
N VAL A 378 -2.69 18.53 -3.42
CA VAL A 378 -3.00 17.83 -4.67
C VAL A 378 -3.63 18.77 -5.70
N THR A 379 -4.58 19.60 -5.28
CA THR A 379 -5.25 20.59 -6.13
C THR A 379 -4.26 21.60 -6.69
N GLU A 380 -3.33 22.08 -5.85
CA GLU A 380 -2.28 23.01 -6.26
C GLU A 380 -1.24 22.38 -7.18
N ALA A 381 -0.84 21.14 -6.92
CA ALA A 381 0.05 20.38 -7.81
C ALA A 381 -0.59 20.25 -9.20
N ALA A 382 -1.88 19.89 -9.27
CA ALA A 382 -2.62 19.82 -10.53
C ALA A 382 -2.73 21.21 -11.21
N ALA A 383 -3.07 22.25 -10.45
CA ALA A 383 -3.19 23.61 -10.97
C ALA A 383 -1.85 24.18 -11.49
N ALA A 384 -0.74 23.84 -10.84
CA ALA A 384 0.60 24.24 -11.26
C ALA A 384 0.93 23.73 -12.67
N ILE A 385 0.44 22.53 -13.05
CA ILE A 385 0.57 22.01 -14.41
C ILE A 385 -0.41 22.71 -15.35
N ALA A 386 -1.69 22.78 -14.99
CA ALA A 386 -2.74 23.34 -15.85
C ALA A 386 -2.51 24.81 -16.23
N GLY A 387 -2.02 25.63 -15.30
CA GLY A 387 -1.75 27.06 -15.54
C GLY A 387 -0.66 27.31 -16.60
N VAL A 388 0.32 26.40 -16.71
CA VAL A 388 1.37 26.49 -17.75
C VAL A 388 0.80 26.14 -19.11
N VAL A 389 -0.02 25.09 -19.19
CA VAL A 389 -0.66 24.64 -20.44
C VAL A 389 -1.59 25.71 -21.01
N ALA A 390 -2.42 26.33 -20.18
CA ALA A 390 -3.32 27.41 -20.61
C ALA A 390 -2.56 28.65 -21.12
N GLY A 391 -1.46 29.01 -20.44
CA GLY A 391 -0.58 30.11 -20.85
C GLY A 391 0.06 29.87 -22.22
N ALA A 392 0.57 28.67 -22.46
CA ALA A 392 1.19 28.29 -23.73
C ALA A 392 0.22 28.35 -24.92
N GLY A 393 -1.02 27.88 -24.75
CA GLY A 393 -2.05 27.93 -25.80
C GLY A 393 -2.44 29.36 -26.20
N SER A 394 -2.50 30.28 -25.23
CA SER A 394 -2.81 31.70 -25.50
C SER A 394 -1.70 32.43 -26.27
N ALA A 395 -0.44 32.09 -26.00
CA ALA A 395 0.72 32.68 -26.68
C ALA A 395 0.81 32.22 -28.15
N ALA A 396 0.55 30.94 -28.41
CA ALA A 396 0.53 30.39 -29.77
C ALA A 396 -0.55 31.03 -30.65
N ALA A 397 -1.78 31.18 -30.12
CA ALA A 397 -2.87 31.85 -30.82
C ALA A 397 -2.57 33.33 -31.15
N GLY A 398 -1.81 34.01 -30.28
CA GLY A 398 -1.38 35.40 -30.49
C GLY A 398 -0.30 35.57 -31.57
N GLU A 399 0.58 34.59 -31.77
CA GLU A 399 1.60 34.62 -32.84
C GLU A 399 1.03 34.29 -34.21
N GLU A 400 0.08 33.36 -34.30
CA GLU A 400 -0.57 32.99 -35.56
C GLU A 400 -1.43 34.14 -36.11
N GLY A 401 -2.09 34.90 -35.22
CA GLY A 401 -2.80 36.13 -35.57
C GLY A 401 -1.90 37.27 -36.06
N ARG A 402 -0.60 37.29 -35.73
CA ARG A 402 0.36 38.30 -36.21
C ARG A 402 1.04 37.94 -37.54
N ARG A 403 0.98 36.68 -37.99
CA ARG A 403 1.52 36.27 -39.30
C ARG A 403 0.54 36.49 -40.46
N HIS A 404 -0.70 36.84 -40.17
CA HIS A 404 -1.76 37.10 -41.15
C HIS A 404 -2.16 38.57 -41.26
N VAL A 405 -1.35 39.48 -40.71
CA VAL A 405 -1.41 40.93 -40.91
C VAL A 405 -0.09 41.35 -41.52
#